data_AF-A0A151F6S3-F1
#
_entry.id   AF-A0A151F6S3-F1
#
_cell.length_a   1.000
_cell.length_b   1.000
_cell.length_c   1.000
_cell.angle_alpha   90.00
_cell.angle_beta   90.00
_cell.angle_gamma   90.00
#
_symmetry.space_group_name_H-M   'P 1'
#
loop_
_entity.id
_entity.type
_entity.pdbx_description
1 polymer ?
#
loop_
_entity_poly.entity_id
_entity_poly.type
_entity_poly.pdbx_seq_one_letter_code
_entity_poly.pdbx_strand_id
1 'polypeptide(L)'
;MLSLEKASKIFKEKNMLFDHKKAEGLKLSTQAKLLWREESWEDIKKSLEKALTHFKACGMDYDVTTCNAIYALVIIDQSFNRSLESETLVDLREKIKEIHNDAVTLKEELEESKIHEYKIFAAKFTGIHILEKALTFTPYTIQDLYTAKETLRKEKFTKAVESLNYLENFVTELHEFKDTDLENIPPEKEQRLLMKLKPMKYLNGYLTAGAFQEIQKLEPWRKSPTPIATVNFGVPAKKWVRVGIVQVHFSLKSCGGSPVFPPTPENPHHLKEKILECLEIAVKENLDIVLFPELSLTPEILKTIKKKKTPDTIVIGGSYYLNRKNVCPVLFNDQMKYVEKIHPSKYSEFSPINGKGMIPGNKLQLFVTPAGKFIVLICEDFRDELPTVLSQVSDVDFLFVTSYNPNPDRFHEIADWIPSNYPMYILQSNAAEINEKFGKSCIFGVIDNDYAEELRKEGLRSGEYRHEVSEINGEGMLIAEFNIVNKSVSVPTPVEYPTIKNVKVVNL
;
A
#
# COMPACT_ATOMS: atom_id res chain seq x y z
N MET A 1 12.14 -8.55 13.88
CA MET A 1 10.77 -8.98 13.54
C MET A 1 10.46 -10.16 14.46
N LEU A 2 9.39 -10.09 15.26
CA LEU A 2 8.95 -11.21 16.09
C LEU A 2 8.04 -12.09 15.22
N SER A 3 8.32 -13.39 15.12
CA SER A 3 7.38 -14.29 14.46
C SER A 3 6.06 -14.34 15.24
N LEU A 4 4.96 -14.61 14.54
CA LEU A 4 3.64 -14.93 15.11
C LEU A 4 3.72 -15.89 16.32
N GLU A 5 4.57 -16.90 16.17
CA GLU A 5 4.89 -17.89 17.20
C GLU A 5 5.54 -17.26 18.43
N LYS A 6 6.51 -16.35 18.25
CA LYS A 6 7.18 -15.68 19.36
C LYS A 6 6.27 -14.66 20.05
N ALA A 7 5.41 -13.96 19.31
CA ALA A 7 4.42 -13.05 19.88
C ALA A 7 3.39 -13.80 20.73
N SER A 8 2.82 -14.88 20.20
CA SER A 8 1.90 -15.76 20.93
C SER A 8 2.50 -16.29 22.24
N LYS A 9 3.76 -16.74 22.19
CA LYS A 9 4.49 -17.20 23.38
C LYS A 9 4.63 -16.11 24.44
N ILE A 10 5.03 -14.90 24.05
CA ILE A 10 5.17 -13.75 24.96
C ILE A 10 3.83 -13.38 25.61
N PHE A 11 2.73 -13.35 24.83
CA PHE A 11 1.41 -13.02 25.38
C PHE A 11 0.94 -14.07 26.38
N LYS A 12 1.19 -15.35 26.09
CA LYS A 12 0.91 -16.44 27.02
C LYS A 12 1.71 -16.29 28.32
N GLU A 13 3.02 -16.03 28.23
CA GLU A 13 3.90 -15.81 29.40
C GLU A 13 3.46 -14.60 30.24
N LYS A 14 2.88 -13.57 29.61
CA LYS A 14 2.37 -12.37 30.28
C LYS A 14 0.90 -12.46 30.71
N ASN A 15 0.26 -13.64 30.62
CA ASN A 15 -1.17 -13.84 30.88
C ASN A 15 -2.11 -12.93 30.07
N MET A 16 -1.68 -12.46 28.90
CA MET A 16 -2.47 -11.65 27.96
C MET A 16 -3.29 -12.59 27.06
N LEU A 17 -4.33 -13.22 27.61
CA LEU A 17 -5.04 -14.32 26.96
C LEU A 17 -5.72 -13.92 25.64
N PHE A 18 -6.27 -12.71 25.56
CA PHE A 18 -6.88 -12.17 24.35
C PHE A 18 -5.84 -12.05 23.22
N ASP A 19 -4.72 -11.37 23.49
CA ASP A 19 -3.64 -11.16 22.52
C ASP A 19 -2.98 -12.47 22.10
N HIS A 20 -2.83 -13.42 23.02
CA HIS A 20 -2.35 -14.76 22.73
C HIS A 20 -3.27 -15.48 21.73
N LYS A 21 -4.58 -15.52 21.99
CA LYS A 21 -5.55 -16.17 21.09
C LYS A 21 -5.61 -15.48 19.73
N LYS A 22 -5.59 -14.15 19.70
CA LYS A 22 -5.51 -13.37 18.45
C LYS A 22 -4.24 -13.72 17.66
N ALA A 23 -3.09 -13.78 18.32
CA ALA A 23 -1.81 -14.18 17.69
C ALA A 23 -1.83 -15.61 17.17
N GLU A 24 -2.40 -16.57 17.91
CA GLU A 24 -2.58 -17.94 17.43
C GLU A 24 -3.52 -18.01 16.21
N GLY A 25 -4.66 -17.31 16.25
CA GLY A 25 -5.61 -17.29 15.14
C GLY A 25 -4.98 -16.80 13.84
N LEU A 26 -4.24 -15.68 13.92
CA LEU A 26 -3.53 -15.15 12.76
C LEU A 26 -2.31 -15.98 12.36
N LYS A 27 -1.66 -16.68 13.30
CA LYS A 27 -0.58 -17.65 13.00
C LYS A 27 -1.12 -18.77 12.14
N LEU A 28 -2.24 -19.35 12.55
CA LEU A 28 -2.88 -20.47 11.90
C LEU A 28 -3.46 -20.08 10.55
N SER A 29 -4.07 -18.89 10.41
CA SER A 29 -4.51 -18.40 9.10
C SER A 29 -3.33 -18.15 8.15
N THR A 30 -2.19 -17.65 8.67
CA THR A 30 -0.94 -17.52 7.91
C THR A 30 -0.35 -18.88 7.53
N GLN A 31 -0.44 -19.88 8.43
CA GLN A 31 0.02 -21.23 8.16
C GLN A 31 -0.83 -21.88 7.05
N ALA A 32 -2.16 -21.73 7.10
CA ALA A 32 -3.07 -22.20 6.06
C ALA A 32 -2.66 -21.67 4.67
N LYS A 33 -2.22 -20.41 4.60
CA LYS A 33 -1.71 -19.79 3.38
C LYS A 33 -0.41 -20.42 2.87
N LEU A 34 0.51 -20.80 3.76
CA LEU A 34 1.76 -21.46 3.36
C LEU A 34 1.48 -22.86 2.82
N LEU A 35 0.61 -23.61 3.50
CA LEU A 35 0.17 -24.95 3.12
C LEU A 35 -0.57 -24.97 1.77
N TRP A 36 -1.15 -23.83 1.37
CA TRP A 36 -1.77 -23.67 0.05
C TRP A 36 -0.79 -23.92 -1.10
N ARG A 37 0.48 -23.54 -0.94
CA ARG A 37 1.52 -23.80 -1.95
C ARG A 37 1.90 -25.26 -2.07
N GLU A 38 1.61 -26.03 -1.03
CA GLU A 38 1.91 -27.45 -0.90
C GLU A 38 0.70 -28.32 -1.27
N GLU A 39 -0.43 -27.69 -1.64
CA GLU A 39 -1.70 -28.35 -1.95
C GLU A 39 -2.20 -29.29 -0.83
N SER A 40 -1.82 -29.03 0.43
CA SER A 40 -2.24 -29.84 1.58
C SER A 40 -3.62 -29.42 2.10
N TRP A 41 -4.67 -29.73 1.31
CA TRP A 41 -6.05 -29.31 1.57
C TRP A 41 -6.55 -29.59 2.99
N GLU A 42 -6.22 -30.76 3.55
CA GLU A 42 -6.63 -31.13 4.91
C GLU A 42 -5.92 -30.30 5.98
N ASP A 43 -4.63 -30.00 5.80
CA ASP A 43 -3.89 -29.16 6.74
C ASP A 43 -4.33 -27.69 6.67
N ILE A 44 -4.70 -27.22 5.47
CA ILE A 44 -5.28 -25.88 5.27
C ILE A 44 -6.59 -25.76 6.05
N LYS A 45 -7.54 -26.69 5.83
CA LYS A 45 -8.83 -26.71 6.54
C LYS A 45 -8.66 -26.76 8.05
N LYS A 46 -7.82 -27.69 8.54
CA LYS A 46 -7.52 -27.82 9.97
C LYS A 46 -6.90 -26.57 10.57
N SER A 47 -6.06 -25.86 9.82
CA SER A 47 -5.46 -24.60 10.26
C SER A 47 -6.51 -23.49 10.35
N LEU A 48 -7.38 -23.37 9.34
CA LEU A 48 -8.47 -22.37 9.32
C LEU A 48 -9.54 -22.64 10.40
N GLU A 49 -9.93 -23.88 10.64
CA GLU A 49 -10.88 -24.24 11.73
C GLU A 49 -10.37 -23.83 13.11
N LYS A 50 -9.07 -24.07 13.36
CA LYS A 50 -8.42 -23.62 14.59
C LYS A 50 -8.35 -22.10 14.63
N ALA A 51 -8.02 -21.44 13.52
CA ALA A 51 -8.00 -19.98 13.44
C ALA A 51 -9.37 -19.37 13.77
N LEU A 52 -10.45 -19.91 13.19
CA LEU A 52 -11.83 -19.53 13.47
C LEU A 52 -12.18 -19.67 14.95
N THR A 53 -11.78 -20.79 15.57
CA THR A 53 -12.00 -21.01 17.01
C THR A 53 -11.33 -19.91 17.84
N HIS A 54 -10.12 -19.50 17.48
CA HIS A 54 -9.42 -18.41 18.14
C HIS A 54 -10.07 -17.04 17.90
N PHE A 55 -10.48 -16.73 16.65
CA PHE A 55 -11.13 -15.45 16.32
C PHE A 55 -12.48 -15.30 17.01
N LYS A 56 -13.32 -16.35 17.01
CA LYS A 56 -14.60 -16.38 17.75
C LYS A 56 -14.39 -16.15 19.24
N ALA A 57 -13.38 -16.79 19.83
CA ALA A 57 -13.06 -16.61 21.24
C ALA A 57 -12.56 -15.20 21.60
N CYS A 58 -12.22 -14.37 20.60
CA CYS A 58 -11.81 -12.98 20.75
C CYS A 58 -12.87 -11.97 20.25
N GLY A 59 -14.06 -12.41 19.84
CA GLY A 59 -15.08 -11.50 19.28
C GLY A 59 -14.60 -10.76 18.03
N MET A 60 -13.74 -11.38 17.22
CA MET A 60 -13.19 -10.77 16.00
C MET A 60 -14.08 -11.08 14.79
N ASP A 61 -15.28 -10.50 14.77
CA ASP A 61 -16.34 -10.87 13.80
C ASP A 61 -15.92 -10.71 12.34
N TYR A 62 -15.13 -9.67 12.04
CA TYR A 62 -14.57 -9.46 10.70
C TYR A 62 -13.63 -10.60 10.28
N ASP A 63 -12.67 -10.98 11.15
CA ASP A 63 -11.74 -12.08 10.90
C ASP A 63 -12.46 -13.42 10.83
N VAL A 64 -13.51 -13.62 11.62
CA VAL A 64 -14.38 -14.81 11.55
C VAL A 64 -15.06 -14.90 10.19
N THR A 65 -15.71 -13.81 9.75
CA THR A 65 -16.41 -13.74 8.47
C THR A 65 -15.44 -14.01 7.31
N THR A 66 -14.30 -13.31 7.32
CA THR A 66 -13.25 -13.47 6.31
C THR A 66 -12.70 -14.91 6.29
N CYS A 67 -12.38 -15.47 7.45
CA CYS A 67 -11.82 -16.83 7.55
C CYS A 67 -12.84 -17.92 7.17
N ASN A 68 -14.13 -17.71 7.43
CA ASN A 68 -15.20 -18.59 6.96
C ASN A 68 -15.30 -18.57 5.44
N ALA A 69 -15.31 -17.38 4.83
CA ALA A 69 -15.36 -17.24 3.38
C ALA A 69 -14.16 -17.92 2.70
N ILE A 70 -12.96 -17.76 3.26
CA ILE A 70 -11.76 -18.45 2.76
C ILE A 70 -11.89 -19.96 2.93
N TYR A 71 -12.40 -20.44 4.06
CA TYR A 71 -12.63 -21.86 4.28
C TYR A 71 -13.61 -22.44 3.25
N ALA A 72 -14.70 -21.73 2.94
CA ALA A 72 -15.61 -22.12 1.86
C ALA A 72 -14.91 -22.13 0.50
N LEU A 73 -14.06 -21.13 0.20
CA LEU A 73 -13.24 -21.14 -1.03
C LEU A 73 -12.31 -22.35 -1.10
N VAL A 74 -11.69 -22.77 0.01
CA VAL A 74 -10.85 -23.99 0.07
C VAL A 74 -11.65 -25.22 -0.33
N ILE A 75 -12.89 -25.33 0.15
CA ILE A 75 -13.76 -26.48 -0.15
C ILE A 75 -14.13 -26.49 -1.64
N ILE A 76 -14.52 -25.33 -2.18
CA ILE A 76 -14.81 -25.16 -3.61
C ILE A 76 -13.58 -25.52 -4.45
N ASP A 77 -12.39 -25.05 -4.05
CA ASP A 77 -11.11 -25.32 -4.70
C ASP A 77 -10.76 -26.81 -4.71
N GLN A 78 -10.86 -27.47 -3.55
CA GLN A 78 -10.61 -28.90 -3.41
C GLN A 78 -11.58 -29.74 -4.26
N SER A 79 -12.86 -29.37 -4.25
CA SER A 79 -13.92 -30.07 -4.98
C SER A 79 -13.76 -29.88 -6.48
N PHE A 80 -13.47 -28.65 -6.93
CA PHE A 80 -13.15 -28.35 -8.32
C PHE A 80 -11.95 -29.16 -8.81
N ASN A 81 -10.88 -29.24 -8.03
CA ASN A 81 -9.72 -30.04 -8.40
C ASN A 81 -10.05 -31.52 -8.59
N ARG A 82 -10.84 -32.10 -7.68
CA ARG A 82 -11.30 -33.50 -7.79
C ARG A 82 -12.21 -33.71 -8.99
N SER A 83 -13.00 -32.71 -9.37
CA SER A 83 -13.85 -32.79 -10.56
C SER A 83 -13.06 -32.90 -11.86
N LEU A 84 -11.84 -32.34 -11.92
CA LEU A 84 -10.98 -32.45 -13.11
C LEU A 84 -10.42 -33.87 -13.34
N GLU A 85 -10.55 -34.76 -12.35
CA GLU A 85 -10.21 -36.19 -12.45
C GLU A 85 -11.42 -37.07 -12.81
N SER A 86 -12.52 -36.47 -13.26
CA SER A 86 -13.70 -37.22 -13.71
C SER A 86 -13.37 -38.09 -14.92
N GLU A 87 -13.88 -39.32 -14.93
CA GLU A 87 -13.64 -40.29 -16.02
C GLU A 87 -14.53 -40.04 -17.24
N THR A 88 -15.66 -39.36 -17.03
CA THR A 88 -16.67 -39.03 -18.05
C THR A 88 -17.12 -37.58 -17.93
N LEU A 89 -17.69 -37.02 -19.00
CA LEU A 89 -18.30 -35.68 -19.01
C LEU A 89 -19.58 -35.63 -18.16
N VAL A 90 -20.28 -36.75 -18.01
CA VAL A 90 -21.46 -36.87 -17.15
C VAL A 90 -21.06 -36.75 -15.68
N ASP A 91 -20.03 -37.48 -15.25
CA ASP A 91 -19.48 -37.37 -13.89
C ASP A 91 -18.94 -35.96 -13.62
N LEU A 92 -18.26 -35.35 -14.60
CA LEU A 92 -17.82 -33.96 -14.51
C LEU A 92 -19.01 -33.00 -14.34
N ARG A 93 -20.08 -33.16 -15.12
CA ARG A 93 -21.30 -32.32 -15.06
C ARG A 93 -21.90 -32.33 -13.66
N GLU A 94 -22.11 -33.50 -13.08
CA GLU A 94 -22.75 -33.60 -11.75
C GLU A 94 -21.88 -32.95 -10.67
N LYS A 95 -20.56 -33.18 -10.69
CA LYS A 95 -19.63 -32.54 -9.73
C LYS A 95 -19.58 -31.03 -9.90
N ILE A 96 -19.50 -30.53 -11.14
CA ILE A 96 -19.44 -29.09 -11.42
C ILE A 96 -20.74 -28.39 -11.02
N LYS A 97 -21.90 -29.05 -11.15
CA LYS A 97 -23.19 -28.51 -10.71
C LYS A 97 -23.22 -28.29 -9.20
N GLU A 98 -22.69 -29.22 -8.40
CA GLU A 98 -22.57 -29.05 -6.95
C GLU A 98 -21.64 -27.87 -6.61
N ILE A 99 -20.45 -27.84 -7.23
CA ILE A 99 -19.47 -26.76 -7.04
C ILE A 99 -20.04 -25.39 -7.42
N HIS A 100 -20.85 -25.32 -8.48
CA HIS A 100 -21.50 -24.10 -8.91
C HIS A 100 -22.49 -23.59 -7.85
N ASN A 101 -23.28 -24.46 -7.22
CA ASN A 101 -24.22 -24.05 -6.18
C ASN A 101 -23.49 -23.49 -4.94
N ASP A 102 -22.40 -24.13 -4.54
CA ASP A 102 -21.54 -23.63 -3.46
C ASP A 102 -20.93 -22.27 -3.81
N ALA A 103 -20.47 -22.11 -5.06
CA ALA A 103 -19.92 -20.86 -5.57
C ALA A 103 -20.94 -19.72 -5.61
N VAL A 104 -22.20 -19.99 -5.99
CA VAL A 104 -23.28 -18.99 -5.99
C VAL A 104 -23.57 -18.53 -4.57
N THR A 105 -23.75 -19.48 -3.64
CA THR A 105 -24.02 -19.17 -2.23
C THR A 105 -22.91 -18.29 -1.63
N LEU A 106 -21.65 -18.67 -1.83
CA LEU A 106 -20.52 -17.90 -1.34
C LEU A 106 -20.39 -16.53 -2.03
N LYS A 107 -20.73 -16.43 -3.31
CA LYS A 107 -20.68 -15.15 -4.05
C LYS A 107 -21.62 -14.13 -3.40
N GLU A 108 -22.84 -14.53 -3.05
CA GLU A 108 -23.81 -13.67 -2.37
C GLU A 108 -23.27 -13.20 -1.00
N GLU A 109 -22.71 -14.12 -0.21
CA GLU A 109 -22.08 -13.80 1.08
C GLU A 109 -20.91 -12.79 0.93
N LEU A 110 -20.07 -12.98 -0.10
CA LEU A 110 -18.91 -12.11 -0.36
C LEU A 110 -19.30 -10.71 -0.86
N GLU A 111 -20.40 -10.59 -1.61
CA GLU A 111 -20.95 -9.30 -2.04
C GLU A 111 -21.39 -8.46 -0.83
N GLU A 112 -22.04 -9.11 0.14
CA GLU A 112 -22.49 -8.47 1.38
C GLU A 112 -21.33 -8.09 2.31
N SER A 113 -20.26 -8.90 2.33
CA SER A 113 -19.16 -8.76 3.29
C SER A 113 -18.15 -7.66 2.96
N LYS A 114 -18.29 -6.93 1.84
CA LYS A 114 -17.41 -5.83 1.39
C LYS A 114 -15.91 -6.20 1.29
N ILE A 115 -15.59 -7.45 0.98
CA ILE A 115 -14.20 -7.88 0.76
C ILE A 115 -13.67 -7.20 -0.52
N HIS A 116 -12.53 -6.50 -0.42
CA HIS A 116 -11.98 -5.65 -1.49
C HIS A 116 -11.68 -6.44 -2.78
N GLU A 117 -11.31 -7.70 -2.64
CA GLU A 117 -10.90 -8.60 -3.70
C GLU A 117 -12.08 -9.36 -4.33
N TYR A 118 -13.32 -9.01 -3.98
CA TYR A 118 -14.54 -9.65 -4.50
C TYR A 118 -14.52 -9.83 -6.03
N LYS A 119 -14.03 -8.85 -6.79
CA LYS A 119 -13.96 -8.91 -8.26
C LYS A 119 -13.12 -10.09 -8.78
N ILE A 120 -12.06 -10.46 -8.07
CA ILE A 120 -11.20 -11.59 -8.43
C ILE A 120 -11.96 -12.90 -8.21
N PHE A 121 -12.67 -13.03 -7.09
CA PHE A 121 -13.52 -14.20 -6.82
C PHE A 121 -14.70 -14.29 -7.79
N ALA A 122 -15.34 -13.17 -8.10
CA ALA A 122 -16.41 -13.10 -9.09
C ALA A 122 -15.94 -13.59 -10.48
N ALA A 123 -14.73 -13.21 -10.90
CA ALA A 123 -14.14 -13.70 -12.15
C ALA A 123 -13.90 -15.22 -12.12
N LYS A 124 -13.46 -15.78 -10.99
CA LYS A 124 -13.34 -17.23 -10.79
C LYS A 124 -14.69 -17.95 -10.89
N PHE A 125 -15.69 -17.45 -10.16
CA PHE A 125 -17.03 -18.03 -10.16
C PHE A 125 -17.69 -17.95 -11.53
N THR A 126 -17.39 -16.91 -12.32
CA THR A 126 -17.81 -16.82 -13.72
C THR A 126 -17.25 -17.98 -14.55
N GLY A 127 -15.99 -18.37 -14.34
CA GLY A 127 -15.41 -19.54 -15.00
C GLY A 127 -16.12 -20.85 -14.64
N ILE A 128 -16.44 -21.05 -13.35
CA ILE A 128 -17.21 -22.22 -12.88
C ILE A 128 -18.62 -22.24 -13.50
N HIS A 129 -19.30 -21.09 -13.51
CA HIS A 129 -20.61 -20.93 -14.11
C HIS A 129 -20.62 -21.29 -15.60
N ILE A 130 -19.67 -20.77 -16.37
CA ILE A 130 -19.57 -21.06 -17.80
C ILE A 130 -19.32 -22.55 -18.06
N LEU A 131 -18.50 -23.21 -17.23
CA LEU A 131 -18.28 -24.65 -17.34
C LEU A 131 -19.57 -25.45 -17.06
N GLU A 132 -20.33 -25.08 -16.03
CA GLU A 132 -21.64 -25.68 -15.72
C GLU A 132 -22.62 -25.53 -16.88
N LYS A 133 -22.72 -24.31 -17.44
CA LYS A 133 -23.60 -24.01 -18.58
C LYS A 133 -23.24 -24.81 -19.81
N ALA A 134 -21.95 -24.91 -20.11
CA ALA A 134 -21.46 -25.68 -21.25
C ALA A 134 -21.78 -27.19 -21.11
N LEU A 135 -21.56 -27.76 -19.92
CA LEU A 135 -21.84 -29.17 -19.64
C LEU A 135 -23.34 -29.51 -19.61
N THR A 136 -24.21 -28.52 -19.43
CA THR A 136 -25.67 -28.68 -19.49
C THR A 136 -26.26 -28.25 -20.83
N PHE A 137 -25.41 -27.86 -21.79
CA PHE A 137 -25.80 -27.24 -23.07
C PHE A 137 -26.78 -26.07 -22.91
N THR A 138 -26.74 -25.37 -21.77
CA THR A 138 -27.55 -24.19 -21.55
C THR A 138 -26.83 -22.95 -22.09
N PRO A 139 -27.56 -21.93 -22.61
CA PRO A 139 -26.93 -20.76 -23.21
C PRO A 139 -26.02 -19.99 -22.22
N TYR A 140 -24.87 -19.55 -22.70
CA TYR A 140 -23.92 -18.68 -21.99
C TYR A 140 -23.29 -17.68 -22.96
N THR A 141 -22.71 -16.60 -22.43
CA THR A 141 -22.06 -15.57 -23.26
C THR A 141 -20.54 -15.67 -23.13
N ILE A 142 -19.82 -15.81 -24.24
CA ILE A 142 -18.35 -15.80 -24.23
C ILE A 142 -17.77 -14.48 -23.71
N GLN A 143 -18.54 -13.39 -23.80
CA GLN A 143 -18.20 -12.08 -23.27
C GLN A 143 -17.99 -12.08 -21.75
N ASP A 144 -18.70 -12.93 -21.00
CA ASP A 144 -18.52 -13.05 -19.55
C ASP A 144 -17.14 -13.64 -19.24
N LEU A 145 -16.68 -14.60 -20.05
CA LEU A 145 -15.34 -15.17 -19.95
C LEU A 145 -14.26 -14.12 -20.26
N TYR A 146 -14.47 -13.28 -21.27
CA TYR A 146 -13.54 -12.17 -21.58
C TYR A 146 -13.48 -11.16 -20.44
N THR A 147 -14.62 -10.77 -19.87
CA THR A 147 -14.69 -9.87 -18.72
C THR A 147 -13.94 -10.44 -17.51
N ALA A 148 -14.09 -11.74 -17.24
CA ALA A 148 -13.34 -12.43 -16.20
C ALA A 148 -11.82 -12.40 -16.47
N LYS A 149 -11.39 -12.68 -17.71
CA LYS A 149 -9.98 -12.60 -18.11
C LYS A 149 -9.39 -11.19 -17.97
N GLU A 150 -10.11 -10.16 -18.41
CA GLU A 150 -9.67 -8.77 -18.27
C GLU A 150 -9.49 -8.38 -16.80
N THR A 151 -10.44 -8.79 -15.95
CA THR A 151 -10.35 -8.57 -14.51
C THR A 151 -9.09 -9.22 -13.94
N LEU A 152 -8.87 -10.50 -14.24
CA LEU A 152 -7.68 -11.22 -13.77
C LEU A 152 -6.36 -10.67 -14.35
N ARG A 153 -6.38 -10.15 -15.58
CA ARG A 153 -5.21 -9.52 -16.20
C ARG A 153 -4.84 -8.21 -15.52
N LYS A 154 -5.82 -7.35 -15.21
CA LYS A 154 -5.62 -6.11 -14.47
C LYS A 154 -4.98 -6.38 -13.10
N GLU A 155 -5.42 -7.45 -12.45
CA GLU A 155 -4.92 -7.91 -11.15
C GLU A 155 -3.66 -8.80 -11.25
N LYS A 156 -3.06 -8.94 -12.45
CA LYS A 156 -1.80 -9.67 -12.71
C LYS A 156 -1.84 -11.18 -12.40
N PHE A 157 -3.01 -11.83 -12.47
CA PHE A 157 -3.18 -13.29 -12.32
C PHE A 157 -3.00 -14.03 -13.66
N THR A 158 -1.81 -13.97 -14.26
CA THR A 158 -1.53 -14.52 -15.61
C THR A 158 -1.87 -16.01 -15.75
N LYS A 159 -1.53 -16.85 -14.76
CA LYS A 159 -1.86 -18.28 -14.77
C LYS A 159 -3.37 -18.58 -14.72
N ALA A 160 -4.14 -17.70 -14.07
CA ALA A 160 -5.59 -17.83 -14.04
C ALA A 160 -6.19 -17.45 -15.41
N VAL A 161 -5.63 -16.43 -16.07
CA VAL A 161 -5.99 -16.08 -17.46
C VAL A 161 -5.70 -17.26 -18.41
N GLU A 162 -4.53 -17.90 -18.27
CA GLU A 162 -4.19 -19.11 -19.04
C GLU A 162 -5.20 -20.24 -18.79
N SER A 163 -5.61 -20.45 -17.52
CA SER A 163 -6.66 -21.42 -17.17
C SER A 163 -7.98 -21.15 -17.87
N LEU A 164 -8.41 -19.89 -17.91
CA LEU A 164 -9.63 -19.50 -18.63
C LEU A 164 -9.51 -19.64 -20.16
N ASN A 165 -8.29 -19.69 -20.73
CA ASN A 165 -8.10 -20.02 -22.15
C ASN A 165 -8.34 -21.52 -22.40
N TYR A 166 -7.94 -22.40 -21.47
CA TYR A 166 -8.28 -23.83 -21.57
C TYR A 166 -9.78 -24.06 -21.48
N LEU A 167 -10.48 -23.31 -20.61
CA LEU A 167 -11.94 -23.33 -20.54
C LEU A 167 -12.58 -22.89 -21.87
N GLU A 168 -12.13 -21.76 -22.44
CA GLU A 168 -12.63 -21.26 -23.73
C GLU A 168 -12.50 -22.32 -24.84
N ASN A 169 -11.35 -22.97 -24.93
CA ASN A 169 -11.09 -24.02 -25.90
C ASN A 169 -11.99 -25.25 -25.67
N PHE A 170 -12.18 -25.65 -24.41
CA PHE A 170 -13.06 -26.75 -24.05
C PHE A 170 -14.52 -26.46 -24.45
N VAL A 171 -15.06 -25.31 -24.04
CA VAL A 171 -16.47 -25.00 -24.30
C VAL A 171 -16.76 -24.82 -25.79
N THR A 172 -15.81 -24.27 -26.55
CA THR A 172 -15.93 -24.13 -28.01
C THR A 172 -16.04 -25.50 -28.70
N GLU A 173 -15.19 -26.44 -28.31
CA GLU A 173 -15.18 -27.79 -28.89
C GLU A 173 -16.37 -28.63 -28.42
N LEU A 174 -16.77 -28.52 -27.15
CA LEU A 174 -17.95 -29.19 -26.62
C LEU A 174 -19.22 -28.72 -27.36
N HIS A 175 -19.28 -27.46 -27.79
CA HIS A 175 -20.42 -26.91 -28.55
C HIS A 175 -20.65 -27.60 -29.91
N GLU A 176 -19.64 -28.25 -30.49
CA GLU A 176 -19.81 -29.08 -31.69
C GLU A 176 -20.79 -30.25 -31.46
N PHE A 177 -21.01 -30.63 -30.20
CA PHE A 177 -21.88 -31.71 -29.77
C PHE A 177 -23.21 -31.23 -29.16
N LYS A 178 -23.59 -29.95 -29.31
CA LYS A 178 -24.80 -29.39 -28.66
C LYS A 178 -26.12 -30.11 -28.98
N ASP A 179 -26.18 -30.79 -30.12
CA ASP A 179 -27.35 -31.56 -30.57
C ASP A 179 -27.23 -33.05 -30.17
N THR A 180 -26.25 -33.39 -29.34
CA THR A 180 -25.95 -34.74 -28.84
C THR A 180 -25.92 -34.72 -27.31
N ASP A 181 -26.62 -35.65 -26.65
CA ASP A 181 -26.49 -35.79 -25.20
C ASP A 181 -25.04 -36.15 -24.82
N LEU A 182 -24.55 -35.69 -23.66
CA LEU A 182 -23.18 -35.94 -23.21
C LEU A 182 -22.84 -37.43 -23.19
N GLU A 183 -23.81 -38.25 -22.79
CA GLU A 183 -23.76 -39.70 -22.71
C GLU A 183 -23.47 -40.37 -24.07
N ASN A 184 -23.76 -39.66 -25.18
CA ASN A 184 -23.63 -40.16 -26.54
C ASN A 184 -22.37 -39.63 -27.27
N ILE A 185 -21.53 -38.82 -26.61
CA ILE A 185 -20.27 -38.36 -27.18
C ILE A 185 -19.32 -39.55 -27.35
N PRO A 186 -18.67 -39.74 -28.52
CA PRO A 186 -17.73 -40.84 -28.71
C PRO A 186 -16.60 -40.83 -27.66
N PRO A 187 -16.23 -41.96 -27.05
CA PRO A 187 -15.25 -42.01 -25.95
C PRO A 187 -13.91 -41.34 -26.28
N GLU A 188 -13.42 -41.43 -27.52
CA GLU A 188 -12.22 -40.73 -27.99
C GLU A 188 -12.33 -39.19 -27.83
N LYS A 189 -13.48 -38.62 -28.23
CA LYS A 189 -13.74 -37.19 -28.17
C LYS A 189 -13.95 -36.73 -26.73
N GLU A 190 -14.67 -37.53 -25.96
CA GLU A 190 -14.86 -37.31 -24.52
C GLU A 190 -13.52 -37.21 -23.79
N GLN A 191 -12.65 -38.20 -23.97
CA GLN A 191 -11.33 -38.20 -23.33
C GLN A 191 -10.47 -37.01 -23.79
N ARG A 192 -10.56 -36.62 -25.07
CA ARG A 192 -9.88 -35.42 -25.58
C ARG A 192 -10.38 -34.14 -24.90
N LEU A 193 -11.69 -34.01 -24.70
CA LEU A 193 -12.31 -32.88 -24.02
C LEU A 193 -11.88 -32.82 -22.54
N LEU A 194 -11.96 -33.94 -21.81
CA LEU A 194 -11.52 -34.02 -20.41
C LEU A 194 -10.04 -33.64 -20.25
N MET A 195 -9.17 -34.11 -21.15
CA MET A 195 -7.74 -33.77 -21.14
C MET A 195 -7.45 -32.27 -21.31
N LYS A 196 -8.34 -31.51 -21.97
CA LYS A 196 -8.19 -30.05 -22.12
C LYS A 196 -8.45 -29.28 -20.83
N LEU A 197 -9.21 -29.86 -19.90
CA LEU A 197 -9.53 -29.23 -18.62
C LEU A 197 -8.46 -29.48 -17.56
N LYS A 198 -7.62 -30.52 -17.68
CA LYS A 198 -6.56 -30.82 -16.69
C LYS A 198 -5.63 -29.63 -16.35
N PRO A 199 -5.23 -28.77 -17.32
CA PRO A 199 -4.45 -27.57 -17.02
C PRO A 199 -5.20 -26.47 -16.24
N MET A 200 -6.54 -26.54 -16.12
CA MET A 200 -7.35 -25.57 -15.36
C MET A 200 -7.14 -25.63 -13.84
N LYS A 201 -6.30 -26.56 -13.37
CA LYS A 201 -5.87 -26.65 -11.97
C LYS A 201 -5.28 -25.35 -11.39
N TYR A 202 -4.95 -24.32 -12.19
CA TYR A 202 -4.53 -23.02 -11.65
C TYR A 202 -5.67 -22.09 -11.26
N LEU A 203 -6.93 -22.41 -11.59
CA LEU A 203 -8.10 -21.81 -10.95
C LEU A 203 -8.32 -22.34 -9.54
N ASN A 204 -7.75 -23.52 -9.24
CA ASN A 204 -7.75 -24.11 -7.93
C ASN A 204 -6.68 -23.42 -7.06
N GLY A 205 -7.14 -22.63 -6.09
CA GLY A 205 -6.33 -22.22 -4.95
C GLY A 205 -5.30 -21.10 -5.17
N TYR A 206 -4.67 -20.99 -6.33
CA TYR A 206 -3.65 -19.97 -6.59
C TYR A 206 -4.22 -18.55 -6.58
N LEU A 207 -5.41 -18.40 -7.18
CA LEU A 207 -6.19 -17.16 -7.17
C LEU A 207 -6.64 -16.82 -5.75
N THR A 208 -7.13 -17.81 -5.00
CA THR A 208 -7.51 -17.68 -3.59
C THR A 208 -6.32 -17.26 -2.71
N ALA A 209 -5.16 -17.88 -2.90
CA ALA A 209 -3.93 -17.55 -2.18
C ALA A 209 -3.37 -16.16 -2.53
N GLY A 210 -3.54 -15.70 -3.77
CA GLY A 210 -3.14 -14.36 -4.20
C GLY A 210 -4.06 -13.27 -3.65
N ALA A 211 -5.37 -13.44 -3.74
CA ALA A 211 -6.34 -12.53 -3.11
C ALA A 211 -6.13 -12.47 -1.58
N PHE A 212 -5.82 -13.60 -0.94
CA PHE A 212 -5.51 -13.65 0.48
C PHE A 212 -4.16 -13.00 0.87
N GLN A 213 -3.27 -12.71 -0.09
CA GLN A 213 -2.05 -11.93 0.17
C GLN A 213 -2.32 -10.44 0.39
N GLU A 214 -3.38 -9.90 -0.22
CA GLU A 214 -3.74 -8.48 -0.17
C GLU A 214 -4.46 -8.15 1.15
N ILE A 215 -5.42 -8.98 1.56
CA ILE A 215 -6.16 -8.86 2.83
C ILE A 215 -5.23 -8.87 4.07
N GLN A 216 -4.08 -9.55 3.99
CA GLN A 216 -3.08 -9.63 5.08
C GLN A 216 -1.91 -8.64 4.95
N LYS A 217 -1.89 -7.72 3.97
CA LYS A 217 -0.92 -6.61 3.96
C LYS A 217 -1.15 -5.62 5.11
N LEU A 218 -2.23 -5.75 5.87
CA LEU A 218 -2.32 -5.25 7.24
C LEU A 218 -1.36 -6.08 8.11
N GLU A 219 -0.12 -5.61 8.18
CA GLU A 219 1.03 -6.35 8.70
C GLU A 219 0.76 -7.05 10.04
N PRO A 220 1.11 -8.34 10.13
CA PRO A 220 1.03 -9.11 11.35
C PRO A 220 2.13 -8.63 12.30
N TRP A 221 1.73 -7.89 13.35
CA TRP A 221 2.45 -7.55 14.59
C TRP A 221 3.55 -6.48 14.46
N ARG A 222 3.10 -5.24 14.64
CA ARG A 222 3.83 -4.14 15.27
C ARG A 222 5.09 -4.64 15.99
N LYS A 223 6.28 -4.26 15.50
CA LYS A 223 7.43 -3.97 16.39
C LYS A 223 6.83 -3.26 17.61
N SER A 224 7.29 -3.54 18.83
CA SER A 224 6.94 -2.68 19.98
C SER A 224 6.94 -1.24 19.46
N PRO A 225 5.80 -0.51 19.54
CA PRO A 225 5.61 0.70 18.75
C PRO A 225 6.86 1.55 18.85
N THR A 226 7.42 1.95 17.71
CA THR A 226 8.65 2.71 17.73
C THR A 226 8.44 3.90 18.67
N PRO A 227 9.27 4.05 19.71
CA PRO A 227 9.04 5.06 20.73
C PRO A 227 9.11 6.44 20.08
N ILE A 228 8.19 7.32 20.47
CA ILE A 228 8.14 8.69 19.98
C ILE A 228 8.73 9.61 21.05
N ALA A 229 9.88 10.23 20.75
CA ALA A 229 10.50 11.19 21.63
C ALA A 229 10.03 12.62 21.28
N THR A 230 9.65 13.41 22.29
CA THR A 230 9.31 14.82 22.07
C THR A 230 10.56 15.67 21.95
N VAL A 231 10.57 16.57 20.97
CA VAL A 231 11.59 17.60 20.74
C VAL A 231 10.92 18.96 20.81
N ASN A 232 11.28 19.78 21.81
CA ASN A 232 10.71 21.11 21.98
C ASN A 232 11.61 22.18 21.34
N PHE A 233 11.12 22.84 20.29
CA PHE A 233 11.70 24.05 19.70
C PHE A 233 10.91 25.32 20.06
N GLY A 234 9.74 25.18 20.66
CA GLY A 234 8.92 26.29 21.14
C GLY A 234 7.48 25.86 21.38
N VAL A 235 6.63 26.80 21.78
CA VAL A 235 5.18 26.57 21.93
C VAL A 235 4.49 27.00 20.64
N PRO A 236 3.52 26.22 20.10
CA PRO A 236 2.72 26.63 18.95
C PRO A 236 2.07 27.99 19.18
N ALA A 237 2.31 28.92 18.26
CA ALA A 237 1.88 30.31 18.38
C ALA A 237 1.14 30.80 17.13
N LYS A 238 1.20 30.04 16.02
CA LYS A 238 0.59 30.43 14.75
C LYS A 238 -0.70 29.66 14.50
N LYS A 239 -1.71 30.35 13.97
CA LYS A 239 -2.92 29.71 13.41
C LYS A 239 -2.68 29.24 11.97
N TRP A 240 -2.01 30.07 11.19
CA TRP A 240 -1.66 29.82 9.80
C TRP A 240 -0.16 29.60 9.68
N VAL A 241 0.22 28.52 9.02
CA VAL A 241 1.61 28.10 8.83
C VAL A 241 1.88 28.01 7.34
N ARG A 242 2.89 28.72 6.85
CA ARG A 242 3.27 28.75 5.44
C ARG A 242 4.42 27.78 5.19
N VAL A 243 4.17 26.75 4.39
CA VAL A 243 5.14 25.67 4.13
C VAL A 243 5.53 25.63 2.67
N GLY A 244 6.83 25.43 2.41
CA GLY A 244 7.37 25.15 1.08
C GLY A 244 7.90 23.72 0.96
N ILE A 245 7.44 22.98 -0.04
CA ILE A 245 7.90 21.64 -0.39
C ILE A 245 8.79 21.76 -1.62
N VAL A 246 10.04 21.32 -1.52
CA VAL A 246 11.03 21.40 -2.59
C VAL A 246 11.05 20.11 -3.41
N GLN A 247 11.07 20.23 -4.73
CA GLN A 247 11.33 19.15 -5.67
C GLN A 247 12.52 19.55 -6.54
N VAL A 248 13.71 19.00 -6.25
CA VAL A 248 14.95 19.31 -6.98
C VAL A 248 15.44 18.10 -7.77
N HIS A 249 16.02 18.36 -8.94
CA HIS A 249 16.59 17.33 -9.80
C HIS A 249 18.04 17.04 -9.40
N PHE A 250 18.31 15.78 -9.02
CA PHE A 250 19.65 15.28 -8.76
C PHE A 250 19.69 13.75 -8.88
N SER A 251 20.82 13.23 -9.37
CA SER A 251 21.10 11.79 -9.41
C SER A 251 22.01 11.35 -8.27
N LEU A 252 21.89 10.08 -7.89
CA LEU A 252 22.81 9.42 -6.96
C LEU A 252 23.92 8.70 -7.72
N LYS A 253 25.12 8.65 -7.13
CA LYS A 253 26.22 7.82 -7.65
C LYS A 253 25.76 6.37 -7.75
N SER A 254 25.95 5.76 -8.92
CA SER A 254 25.49 4.41 -9.21
C SER A 254 26.60 3.53 -9.80
N CYS A 255 26.46 2.22 -9.63
CA CYS A 255 27.29 1.20 -10.26
C CYS A 255 26.36 0.10 -10.77
N GLY A 256 26.43 -0.23 -12.06
CA GLY A 256 25.52 -1.21 -12.68
C GLY A 256 24.04 -0.80 -12.60
N GLY A 257 23.74 0.50 -12.65
CA GLY A 257 22.36 1.02 -12.58
C GLY A 257 21.74 1.05 -11.17
N SER A 258 22.47 0.64 -10.14
CA SER A 258 22.02 0.70 -8.74
C SER A 258 22.82 1.73 -7.94
N PRO A 259 22.20 2.50 -7.02
CA PRO A 259 22.93 3.42 -6.15
C PRO A 259 24.03 2.71 -5.35
N VAL A 260 25.22 3.30 -5.29
CA VAL A 260 26.33 2.77 -4.48
C VAL A 260 26.05 3.07 -3.02
N PHE A 261 26.16 2.06 -2.15
CA PHE A 261 26.01 2.27 -0.70
C PHE A 261 27.34 2.75 -0.05
N PRO A 262 27.31 3.80 0.80
CA PRO A 262 26.16 4.65 1.11
C PRO A 262 25.81 5.60 -0.07
N PRO A 263 24.52 5.75 -0.40
CA PRO A 263 24.07 6.67 -1.43
C PRO A 263 24.58 8.10 -1.22
N THR A 264 25.09 8.70 -2.29
CA THR A 264 25.53 10.11 -2.31
C THR A 264 25.15 10.77 -3.63
N PRO A 265 24.85 12.08 -3.65
CA PRO A 265 24.63 12.81 -4.89
C PRO A 265 25.83 12.73 -5.83
N GLU A 266 25.56 12.63 -7.12
CA GLU A 266 26.58 12.61 -8.17
C GLU A 266 27.25 13.98 -8.34
N ASN A 267 26.46 15.06 -8.35
CA ASN A 267 26.93 16.44 -8.46
C ASN A 267 26.50 17.28 -7.24
N PRO A 268 27.20 17.15 -6.10
CA PRO A 268 26.83 17.84 -4.86
C PRO A 268 27.01 19.36 -4.94
N HIS A 269 27.85 19.88 -5.85
CA HIS A 269 28.01 21.33 -6.01
C HIS A 269 26.78 21.97 -6.64
N HIS A 270 26.27 21.40 -7.73
CA HIS A 270 25.07 21.92 -8.37
C HIS A 270 23.83 21.80 -7.48
N LEU A 271 23.71 20.66 -6.76
CA LEU A 271 22.65 20.47 -5.78
C LEU A 271 22.70 21.51 -4.65
N LYS A 272 23.91 21.90 -4.21
CA LYS A 272 24.10 22.97 -3.21
C LYS A 272 23.55 24.31 -3.69
N GLU A 273 23.79 24.69 -4.95
CA GLU A 273 23.30 25.95 -5.52
C GLU A 273 21.77 25.98 -5.50
N LYS A 274 21.12 24.92 -5.97
CA LYS A 274 19.65 24.77 -5.96
C LYS A 274 19.06 24.85 -4.55
N ILE A 275 19.71 24.22 -3.57
CA ILE A 275 19.28 24.29 -2.17
C ILE A 275 19.39 25.72 -1.62
N LEU A 276 20.45 26.45 -1.95
CA LEU A 276 20.61 27.83 -1.51
C LEU A 276 19.56 28.75 -2.15
N GLU A 277 19.26 28.56 -3.43
CA GLU A 277 18.19 29.27 -4.12
C GLU A 277 16.83 28.99 -3.48
N CYS A 278 16.52 27.73 -3.17
CA CYS A 278 15.31 27.37 -2.42
C CYS A 278 15.24 28.08 -1.06
N LEU A 279 16.35 28.19 -0.33
CA LEU A 279 16.38 28.91 0.94
C LEU A 279 16.17 30.42 0.77
N GLU A 280 16.64 31.01 -0.33
CA GLU A 280 16.39 32.41 -0.67
C GLU A 280 14.91 32.64 -1.00
N ILE A 281 14.29 31.73 -1.76
CA ILE A 281 12.84 31.72 -1.98
C ILE A 281 12.10 31.60 -0.64
N ALA A 282 12.54 30.70 0.24
CA ALA A 282 11.89 30.49 1.53
C ALA A 282 11.88 31.76 2.39
N VAL A 283 13.00 32.49 2.43
CA VAL A 283 13.09 33.78 3.13
C VAL A 283 12.23 34.84 2.45
N LYS A 284 12.31 34.98 1.12
CA LYS A 284 11.53 35.95 0.34
C LYS A 284 10.03 35.75 0.51
N GLU A 285 9.60 34.50 0.59
CA GLU A 285 8.20 34.08 0.72
C GLU A 285 7.73 33.97 2.18
N ASN A 286 8.58 34.34 3.14
CA ASN A 286 8.31 34.27 4.59
C ASN A 286 7.79 32.90 5.03
N LEU A 287 8.44 31.82 4.60
CA LEU A 287 8.05 30.47 4.96
C LEU A 287 8.37 30.17 6.43
N ASP A 288 7.43 29.51 7.09
CA ASP A 288 7.61 28.96 8.42
C ASP A 288 8.40 27.65 8.40
N ILE A 289 8.17 26.83 7.36
CA ILE A 289 8.80 25.52 7.20
C ILE A 289 9.20 25.35 5.73
N VAL A 290 10.40 24.82 5.49
CA VAL A 290 10.83 24.34 4.18
C VAL A 290 11.29 22.88 4.27
N LEU A 291 10.81 22.04 3.35
CA LEU A 291 11.07 20.60 3.29
C LEU A 291 11.83 20.22 2.02
N PHE A 292 12.95 19.51 2.17
CA PHE A 292 13.77 19.02 1.06
C PHE A 292 13.73 17.49 0.89
N PRO A 293 14.11 16.95 -0.29
CA PRO A 293 14.03 15.52 -0.60
C PRO A 293 15.04 14.63 0.15
N GLU A 294 14.81 13.32 0.13
CA GLU A 294 15.73 12.36 0.74
C GLU A 294 17.05 12.33 -0.04
N LEU A 295 18.18 12.16 0.64
CA LEU A 295 19.52 12.11 0.03
C LEU A 295 19.93 13.39 -0.71
N SER A 296 19.18 14.49 -0.57
CA SER A 296 19.51 15.78 -1.19
C SER A 296 20.61 16.54 -0.45
N LEU A 297 21.18 16.00 0.63
CA LEU A 297 22.22 16.66 1.42
C LEU A 297 23.58 15.97 1.36
N THR A 298 24.59 16.76 1.71
CA THR A 298 25.90 16.30 2.15
C THR A 298 26.32 17.07 3.40
N PRO A 299 27.34 16.61 4.16
CA PRO A 299 27.88 17.37 5.28
C PRO A 299 28.32 18.80 4.91
N GLU A 300 28.82 18.99 3.68
CA GLU A 300 29.24 20.31 3.19
C GLU A 300 28.04 21.23 2.93
N ILE A 301 26.99 20.70 2.28
CA ILE A 301 25.75 21.44 2.04
C ILE A 301 25.13 21.85 3.38
N LEU A 302 25.03 20.92 4.34
CA LEU A 302 24.52 21.20 5.68
C LEU A 302 25.30 22.32 6.39
N LYS A 303 26.64 22.32 6.27
CA LYS A 303 27.48 23.41 6.81
C LYS A 303 27.13 24.76 6.18
N THR A 304 26.76 24.76 4.90
CA THR A 304 26.39 25.97 4.16
C THR A 304 25.00 26.47 4.58
N ILE A 305 24.02 25.57 4.72
CA ILE A 305 22.68 25.89 5.25
C ILE A 305 22.79 26.59 6.61
N LYS A 306 23.59 26.02 7.53
CA LYS A 306 23.82 26.60 8.86
C LYS A 306 24.43 28.01 8.81
N LYS A 307 25.33 28.26 7.85
CA LYS A 307 25.97 29.58 7.69
C LYS A 307 25.03 30.63 7.11
N LYS A 308 24.13 30.24 6.21
CA LYS A 308 23.21 31.16 5.53
C LYS A 308 22.28 31.86 6.54
N LYS A 309 21.94 31.18 7.65
CA LYS A 309 21.01 31.62 8.69
C LYS A 309 19.64 32.00 8.11
N THR A 310 18.64 31.16 8.32
CA THR A 310 17.25 31.43 7.98
C THR A 310 16.48 31.70 9.28
N PRO A 311 16.48 32.93 9.80
CA PRO A 311 15.82 33.23 11.08
C PRO A 311 14.34 32.90 10.97
N ASP A 312 13.78 32.33 12.03
CA ASP A 312 12.36 32.00 12.17
C ASP A 312 11.78 30.98 11.16
N THR A 313 12.59 30.45 10.24
CA THR A 313 12.20 29.32 9.36
C THR A 313 12.76 28.00 9.88
N ILE A 314 11.90 26.99 9.98
CA ILE A 314 12.28 25.61 10.27
C ILE A 314 12.71 24.95 8.96
N VAL A 315 13.95 24.46 8.92
CA VAL A 315 14.50 23.77 7.74
C VAL A 315 14.52 22.27 8.01
N ILE A 316 13.66 21.52 7.31
CA ILE A 316 13.72 20.05 7.24
C ILE A 316 14.61 19.73 6.03
N GLY A 317 15.90 19.57 6.29
CA GLY A 317 16.94 19.72 5.28
C GLY A 317 16.99 18.66 4.19
N GLY A 318 16.12 17.66 4.20
CA GLY A 318 16.28 16.43 3.42
C GLY A 318 17.09 15.42 4.20
N SER A 319 17.78 14.48 3.55
CA SER A 319 18.61 13.52 4.28
C SER A 319 19.98 13.27 3.66
N TYR A 320 20.89 12.65 4.43
CA TYR A 320 22.19 12.19 3.97
C TYR A 320 22.71 11.07 4.87
N TYR A 321 23.78 10.41 4.45
CA TYR A 321 24.41 9.35 5.24
C TYR A 321 25.45 9.88 6.25
N LEU A 322 25.28 9.53 7.52
CA LEU A 322 26.24 9.75 8.60
C LEU A 322 26.45 8.43 9.36
N ASN A 323 27.68 7.91 9.37
CA ASN A 323 28.02 6.66 10.07
C ASN A 323 27.09 5.48 9.69
N ARG A 324 26.82 5.31 8.38
CA ARG A 324 25.88 4.31 7.81
C ARG A 324 24.41 4.46 8.23
N LYS A 325 24.03 5.54 8.90
CA LYS A 325 22.63 5.91 9.11
C LYS A 325 22.21 6.94 8.07
N ASN A 326 21.01 6.79 7.51
CA ASN A 326 20.37 7.84 6.72
C ASN A 326 19.67 8.80 7.70
N VAL A 327 20.14 10.05 7.77
CA VAL A 327 19.71 11.03 8.77
C VAL A 327 19.19 12.30 8.11
N CYS A 328 18.08 12.83 8.64
CA CYS A 328 17.46 14.08 8.23
C CYS A 328 17.68 15.15 9.31
N PRO A 329 18.45 16.23 9.03
CA PRO A 329 18.59 17.33 9.97
C PRO A 329 17.34 18.23 9.94
N VAL A 330 16.78 18.50 11.11
CA VAL A 330 15.77 19.53 11.34
C VAL A 330 16.44 20.69 12.08
N LEU A 331 16.46 21.88 11.48
CA LEU A 331 17.12 23.07 12.00
C LEU A 331 16.10 24.17 12.35
N PHE A 332 16.31 24.84 13.49
CA PHE A 332 15.55 26.02 13.89
C PHE A 332 16.34 26.84 14.91
N ASN A 333 16.52 28.15 14.68
CA ASN A 333 17.20 29.09 15.59
C ASN A 333 18.50 28.52 16.21
N ASP A 334 19.45 28.14 15.35
CA ASP A 334 20.74 27.51 15.67
C ASP A 334 20.67 26.12 16.33
N GLN A 335 19.49 25.63 16.68
CA GLN A 335 19.29 24.25 17.14
C GLN A 335 19.18 23.30 15.95
N MET A 336 19.69 22.08 16.14
CA MET A 336 19.60 21.02 15.15
C MET A 336 19.35 19.68 15.83
N LYS A 337 18.42 18.91 15.28
CA LYS A 337 18.19 17.51 15.64
C LYS A 337 18.22 16.65 14.39
N TYR A 338 18.68 15.41 14.54
CA TYR A 338 18.65 14.43 13.48
C TYR A 338 17.51 13.46 13.70
N VAL A 339 16.69 13.29 12.67
CA VAL A 339 15.75 12.19 12.51
C VAL A 339 16.50 11.07 11.80
N GLU A 340 16.47 9.85 12.34
CA GLU A 340 17.17 8.70 11.77
C GLU A 340 16.17 7.80 11.05
N LYS A 341 16.44 7.43 9.79
CA LYS A 341 15.62 6.49 9.03
C LYS A 341 15.57 5.14 9.72
N ILE A 342 14.38 4.57 9.88
CA ILE A 342 14.18 3.35 10.67
C ILE A 342 14.16 2.12 9.78
N HIS A 343 13.53 2.21 8.61
CA HIS A 343 13.37 1.08 7.70
C HIS A 343 14.25 1.27 6.47
N PRO A 344 15.30 0.44 6.28
CA PRO A 344 16.13 0.51 5.09
C PRO A 344 15.32 0.18 3.84
N SER A 345 15.53 0.95 2.77
CA SER A 345 15.05 0.59 1.43
C SER A 345 15.61 -0.76 1.01
N LYS A 346 14.71 -1.62 0.52
CA LYS A 346 15.05 -2.96 0.02
C LYS A 346 15.97 -2.92 -1.21
N TYR A 347 16.03 -1.79 -1.91
CA TYR A 347 16.72 -1.66 -3.20
C TYR A 347 18.18 -1.23 -3.06
N SER A 348 18.50 -0.36 -2.10
CA SER A 348 19.83 0.28 -2.01
C SER A 348 20.43 0.30 -0.62
N GLU A 349 19.65 0.04 0.43
CA GLU A 349 20.08 0.21 1.82
C GLU A 349 20.08 -1.13 2.59
N PHE A 350 19.33 -2.12 2.10
CA PHE A 350 19.33 -3.47 2.64
C PHE A 350 20.53 -4.27 2.12
N SER A 351 21.23 -4.96 3.04
CA SER A 351 22.27 -5.92 2.69
C SER A 351 22.07 -7.19 3.50
N PRO A 352 22.09 -8.38 2.87
CA PRO A 352 22.08 -9.65 3.60
C PRO A 352 23.40 -9.89 4.36
N ILE A 353 24.48 -9.20 3.98
CA ILE A 353 25.77 -9.27 4.66
C ILE A 353 25.74 -8.31 5.86
N ASN A 354 25.92 -8.86 7.05
CA ASN A 354 25.97 -8.08 8.30
C ASN A 354 27.03 -6.98 8.19
N GLY A 355 26.69 -5.78 8.66
CA GLY A 355 27.61 -4.64 8.61
C GLY A 355 27.79 -3.98 7.25
N LYS A 356 27.06 -4.38 6.19
CA LYS A 356 27.16 -3.74 4.85
C LYS A 356 25.96 -2.89 4.43
N GLY A 357 24.85 -2.90 5.18
CA GLY A 357 23.66 -2.09 4.89
C GLY A 357 23.55 -0.83 5.74
N MET A 358 22.40 -0.16 5.69
CA MET A 358 22.06 0.94 6.60
C MET A 358 21.94 0.44 8.05
N ILE A 359 22.37 1.26 9.01
CA ILE A 359 22.06 1.07 10.43
C ILE A 359 20.71 1.77 10.70
N PRO A 360 19.67 1.04 11.11
CA PRO A 360 18.36 1.62 11.35
C PRO A 360 18.35 2.52 12.59
N GLY A 361 17.55 3.58 12.54
CA GLY A 361 17.11 4.33 13.71
C GLY A 361 16.20 3.49 14.61
N ASN A 362 15.93 4.00 15.82
CA ASN A 362 15.17 3.26 16.83
C ASN A 362 14.08 4.07 17.54
N LYS A 363 13.80 5.30 17.06
CA LYS A 363 12.80 6.19 17.63
C LYS A 363 12.30 7.17 16.58
N LEU A 364 11.04 7.58 16.72
CA LEU A 364 10.47 8.71 16.02
C LEU A 364 10.65 9.98 16.87
N GLN A 365 10.49 11.15 16.24
CA GLN A 365 10.57 12.43 16.92
C GLN A 365 9.32 13.26 16.63
N LEU A 366 8.60 13.64 17.69
CA LEU A 366 7.52 14.63 17.64
C LEU A 366 8.11 16.01 17.96
N PHE A 367 8.19 16.87 16.95
CA PHE A 367 8.65 18.23 17.08
C PHE A 367 7.49 19.12 17.52
N VAL A 368 7.68 19.86 18.61
CA VAL A 368 6.74 20.88 19.09
C VAL A 368 7.40 22.24 18.84
N THR A 369 6.80 23.04 17.96
CA THR A 369 7.41 24.26 17.42
C THR A 369 6.40 25.42 17.38
N PRO A 370 6.84 26.67 17.18
CA PRO A 370 5.92 27.80 16.95
C PRO A 370 4.98 27.62 15.74
N ALA A 371 5.39 26.80 14.77
CA ALA A 371 4.65 26.45 13.57
C ALA A 371 3.80 25.17 13.73
N GLY A 372 3.56 24.69 14.96
CA GLY A 372 2.76 23.51 15.25
C GLY A 372 3.57 22.26 15.59
N LYS A 373 2.87 21.13 15.64
CA LYS A 373 3.40 19.80 15.98
C LYS A 373 3.60 18.97 14.71
N PHE A 374 4.80 18.43 14.52
CA PHE A 374 5.06 17.60 13.34
C PHE A 374 5.98 16.42 13.60
N ILE A 375 5.88 15.43 12.73
CA ILE A 375 6.79 14.28 12.64
C ILE A 375 7.39 14.28 11.24
N VAL A 376 8.67 13.94 11.14
CA VAL A 376 9.36 13.73 9.87
C VAL A 376 9.61 12.24 9.69
N LEU A 377 9.21 11.68 8.55
CA LEU A 377 9.48 10.32 8.12
C LEU A 377 10.35 10.33 6.86
N ILE A 378 11.21 9.33 6.72
CA ILE A 378 12.15 9.22 5.59
C ILE A 378 11.71 8.06 4.69
N CYS A 379 11.09 8.39 3.55
CA CYS A 379 10.71 7.47 2.48
C CYS A 379 9.92 6.24 2.97
N GLU A 380 10.54 5.06 3.01
CA GLU A 380 9.93 3.80 3.47
C GLU A 380 9.32 3.89 4.88
N ASP A 381 9.84 4.78 5.75
CA ASP A 381 9.29 5.01 7.08
C ASP A 381 7.82 5.46 7.02
N PHE A 382 7.37 6.14 5.96
CA PHE A 382 5.96 6.53 5.83
C PHE A 382 5.04 5.31 5.87
N ARG A 383 5.31 4.28 5.07
CA ARG A 383 4.48 3.07 5.07
C ARG A 383 4.55 2.32 6.40
N ASP A 384 5.77 2.17 6.92
CA ASP A 384 6.03 1.21 7.99
C ASP A 384 5.84 1.83 9.40
N GLU A 385 5.91 3.16 9.56
CA GLU A 385 5.73 3.86 10.84
C GLU A 385 4.46 4.72 10.93
N LEU A 386 3.72 4.92 9.84
CA LEU A 386 2.42 5.62 9.91
C LEU A 386 1.46 4.99 10.93
N PRO A 387 1.28 3.66 11.02
CA PRO A 387 0.44 3.06 12.06
C PRO A 387 0.93 3.38 13.49
N THR A 388 2.26 3.46 13.68
CA THR A 388 2.87 3.86 14.96
C THR A 388 2.51 5.30 15.30
N VAL A 389 2.64 6.22 14.34
CA VAL A 389 2.29 7.64 14.50
C VAL A 389 0.82 7.81 14.87
N LEU A 390 -0.08 7.24 14.06
CA LEU A 390 -1.54 7.39 14.25
C LEU A 390 -2.04 6.78 15.57
N SER A 391 -1.34 5.76 16.08
CA SER A 391 -1.75 5.08 17.33
C SER A 391 -1.20 5.70 18.61
N GLN A 392 -0.13 6.51 18.53
CA GLN A 392 0.55 7.07 19.70
C GLN A 392 0.41 8.58 19.85
N VAL A 393 0.04 9.30 18.78
CA VAL A 393 -0.09 10.77 18.81
C VAL A 393 -1.42 11.19 18.19
N SER A 394 -2.24 11.90 18.95
CA SER A 394 -3.57 12.32 18.53
C SER A 394 -3.64 13.72 17.91
N ASP A 395 -2.58 14.53 18.07
CA ASP A 395 -2.60 15.96 17.76
C ASP A 395 -1.41 16.43 16.91
N VAL A 396 -1.01 15.61 15.94
CA VAL A 396 -0.03 16.02 14.91
C VAL A 396 -0.69 16.97 13.92
N ASP A 397 -0.03 18.08 13.60
CA ASP A 397 -0.47 19.04 12.58
C ASP A 397 0.05 18.65 11.19
N PHE A 398 1.34 18.27 11.13
CA PHE A 398 1.99 17.88 9.88
C PHE A 398 2.72 16.54 9.99
N LEU A 399 2.56 15.71 8.96
CA LEU A 399 3.42 14.58 8.68
C LEU A 399 4.26 14.89 7.45
N PHE A 400 5.54 15.18 7.67
CA PHE A 400 6.48 15.48 6.59
C PHE A 400 7.18 14.20 6.13
N VAL A 401 7.23 13.99 4.82
CA VAL A 401 7.88 12.81 4.23
C VAL A 401 8.94 13.26 3.23
N THR A 402 10.20 13.08 3.60
CA THR A 402 11.34 13.31 2.70
C THR A 402 11.64 12.03 1.93
N SER A 403 11.66 12.09 0.59
CA SER A 403 11.66 10.90 -0.27
C SER A 403 12.68 10.99 -1.42
N TYR A 404 13.22 9.84 -1.79
CA TYR A 404 13.85 9.55 -3.08
C TYR A 404 13.18 8.28 -3.61
N ASN A 405 11.91 8.42 -4.03
CA ASN A 405 11.04 7.30 -4.36
C ASN A 405 10.73 7.27 -5.86
N PRO A 406 11.11 6.19 -6.58
CA PRO A 406 10.82 6.01 -8.00
C PRO A 406 9.39 5.50 -8.28
N ASN A 407 8.55 5.37 -7.24
CA ASN A 407 7.14 5.00 -7.38
C ASN A 407 6.28 5.88 -6.44
N PRO A 408 6.04 7.14 -6.81
CA PRO A 408 5.28 8.08 -5.98
C PRO A 408 3.80 7.65 -5.80
N ASP A 409 3.18 6.96 -6.75
CA ASP A 409 1.76 6.61 -6.69
C ASP A 409 1.40 5.79 -5.45
N ARG A 410 2.31 4.91 -5.01
CA ARG A 410 2.15 4.15 -3.77
C ARG A 410 2.04 5.05 -2.52
N PHE A 411 2.75 6.18 -2.52
CA PHE A 411 2.61 7.16 -1.44
C PHE A 411 1.22 7.81 -1.51
N HIS A 412 0.76 8.19 -2.70
CA HIS A 412 -0.51 8.87 -2.90
C HIS A 412 -1.70 8.01 -2.45
N GLU A 413 -1.71 6.72 -2.84
CA GLU A 413 -2.72 5.75 -2.40
C GLU A 413 -2.84 5.66 -0.87
N ILE A 414 -1.70 5.65 -0.17
CA ILE A 414 -1.68 5.57 1.30
C ILE A 414 -2.02 6.94 1.93
N ALA A 415 -1.58 8.05 1.33
CA ALA A 415 -1.83 9.38 1.87
C ALA A 415 -3.29 9.81 1.71
N ASP A 416 -3.97 9.40 0.64
CA ASP A 416 -5.33 9.85 0.32
C ASP A 416 -6.34 9.55 1.43
N TRP A 417 -6.29 8.38 2.06
CA TRP A 417 -7.32 8.01 3.05
C TRP A 417 -7.12 8.62 4.45
N ILE A 418 -5.95 9.19 4.74
CA ILE A 418 -5.60 9.64 6.10
C ILE A 418 -6.36 10.90 6.50
N PRO A 419 -6.41 11.99 5.72
CA PRO A 419 -7.00 13.25 6.15
C PRO A 419 -8.50 13.16 6.50
N SER A 420 -9.21 12.19 5.90
CA SER A 420 -10.61 11.89 6.25
C SER A 420 -10.80 11.43 7.69
N ASN A 421 -9.81 10.76 8.26
CA ASN A 421 -9.90 10.09 9.56
C ASN A 421 -9.07 10.79 10.64
N TYR A 422 -8.05 11.54 10.23
CA TYR A 422 -7.12 12.20 11.13
C TYR A 422 -6.96 13.66 10.70
N PRO A 423 -7.23 14.62 11.60
CA PRO A 423 -7.11 16.05 11.30
C PRO A 423 -5.62 16.44 11.24
N MET A 424 -4.95 16.12 10.13
CA MET A 424 -3.54 16.40 9.87
C MET A 424 -3.30 16.65 8.38
N TYR A 425 -2.21 17.34 8.07
CA TYR A 425 -1.70 17.51 6.71
C TYR A 425 -0.54 16.54 6.47
N ILE A 426 -0.47 15.96 5.28
CA ILE A 426 0.66 15.12 4.86
C ILE A 426 1.36 15.79 3.69
N LEU A 427 2.66 16.04 3.81
CA LEU A 427 3.44 16.77 2.82
C LEU A 427 4.65 15.92 2.43
N GLN A 428 4.77 15.61 1.13
CA GLN A 428 5.90 14.84 0.59
C GLN A 428 6.80 15.71 -0.26
N SER A 429 8.10 15.69 0.03
CA SER A 429 9.15 16.21 -0.85
C SER A 429 9.92 15.04 -1.45
N ASN A 430 9.87 14.89 -2.77
CA ASN A 430 10.56 13.86 -3.53
C ASN A 430 11.61 14.49 -4.45
N ALA A 431 12.58 13.70 -4.93
CA ALA A 431 13.44 14.15 -6.02
C ALA A 431 12.59 14.45 -7.26
N ALA A 432 12.99 15.46 -8.04
CA ALA A 432 12.35 15.74 -9.33
C ALA A 432 12.53 14.57 -10.30
N GLU A 433 11.76 14.55 -11.38
CA GLU A 433 11.74 13.45 -12.33
C GLU A 433 13.14 13.09 -12.86
N ILE A 434 13.47 11.80 -12.79
CA ILE A 434 14.68 11.20 -13.36
C ILE A 434 14.22 9.95 -14.12
N ASN A 435 14.31 9.98 -15.45
CA ASN A 435 13.85 8.89 -16.32
C ASN A 435 12.40 8.46 -16.03
N GLU A 436 11.47 9.41 -15.90
CA GLU A 436 10.02 9.14 -15.75
C GLU A 436 9.62 8.35 -14.48
N LYS A 437 10.49 8.29 -13.46
CA LYS A 437 10.24 7.49 -12.23
C LYS A 437 9.98 8.32 -10.97
N PHE A 438 10.57 9.51 -10.88
CA PHE A 438 10.53 10.35 -9.68
C PHE A 438 9.57 11.53 -9.89
N GLY A 439 9.52 12.45 -8.92
CA GLY A 439 8.64 13.62 -8.95
C GLY A 439 7.44 13.46 -8.02
N LYS A 440 6.37 14.19 -8.36
CA LYS A 440 5.09 14.18 -7.63
C LYS A 440 5.18 14.56 -6.16
N SER A 441 6.02 15.53 -5.82
CA SER A 441 6.00 16.16 -4.50
C SER A 441 4.65 16.83 -4.30
N CYS A 442 3.98 16.56 -3.19
CA CYS A 442 2.55 16.82 -3.07
C CYS A 442 2.10 17.17 -1.64
N ILE A 443 0.89 17.72 -1.57
CA ILE A 443 0.18 18.04 -0.33
C ILE A 443 -1.10 17.20 -0.28
N PHE A 444 -1.35 16.55 0.85
CA PHE A 444 -2.62 15.91 1.18
C PHE A 444 -3.27 16.57 2.39
N GLY A 445 -4.58 16.81 2.28
CA GLY A 445 -5.39 17.45 3.31
C GLY A 445 -6.87 17.50 2.94
N VAL A 446 -7.73 17.83 3.90
CA VAL A 446 -9.15 18.07 3.61
C VAL A 446 -9.31 19.50 3.12
N ILE A 447 -9.88 19.70 1.93
CA ILE A 447 -10.27 21.01 1.39
C ILE A 447 -11.71 20.99 0.91
N ASP A 448 -12.30 22.16 0.73
CA ASP A 448 -13.63 22.30 0.13
C ASP A 448 -13.63 21.88 -1.36
N ASN A 449 -14.76 21.33 -1.83
CA ASN A 449 -14.88 20.85 -3.22
C ASN A 449 -14.76 21.98 -4.24
N ASP A 450 -15.31 23.16 -3.96
CA ASP A 450 -15.23 24.30 -4.90
C ASP A 450 -13.78 24.77 -5.02
N TYR A 451 -13.03 24.77 -3.91
CA TYR A 451 -11.61 25.10 -3.92
C TYR A 451 -10.75 24.01 -4.61
N ALA A 452 -11.09 22.72 -4.42
CA ALA A 452 -10.44 21.63 -5.16
C ALA A 452 -10.60 21.78 -6.67
N GLU A 453 -11.79 22.19 -7.10
CA GLU A 453 -12.13 22.46 -8.50
C GLU A 453 -11.40 23.68 -9.07
N GLU A 454 -11.21 24.72 -8.27
CA GLU A 454 -10.39 25.88 -8.63
C GLU A 454 -8.93 25.46 -8.87
N LEU A 455 -8.32 24.74 -7.92
CA LEU A 455 -6.94 24.26 -8.05
C LEU A 455 -6.75 23.36 -9.28
N ARG A 456 -7.75 22.54 -9.61
CA ARG A 456 -7.76 21.69 -10.80
C ARG A 456 -7.77 22.51 -12.10
N LYS A 457 -8.58 23.58 -12.16
CA LYS A 457 -8.64 24.49 -13.32
C LYS A 457 -7.33 25.24 -13.53
N GLU A 458 -6.63 25.58 -12.45
CA GLU A 458 -5.31 26.22 -12.49
C GLU A 458 -4.16 25.23 -12.77
N GLY A 459 -4.46 23.94 -12.95
CA GLY A 459 -3.44 22.90 -13.20
C GLY A 459 -2.54 22.60 -12.00
N LEU A 460 -2.96 23.00 -10.80
CA LEU A 460 -2.22 22.76 -9.56
C LEU A 460 -2.57 21.42 -8.90
N ARG A 461 -3.61 20.73 -9.37
CA ARG A 461 -4.14 19.47 -8.83
C ARG A 461 -4.46 18.48 -9.95
N SER A 462 -4.14 17.20 -9.77
CA SER A 462 -4.39 16.13 -10.75
C SER A 462 -5.88 15.75 -10.83
N GLY A 463 -6.55 15.67 -9.68
CA GLY A 463 -7.91 15.17 -9.53
C GLY A 463 -8.01 13.64 -9.38
N GLU A 464 -6.89 12.92 -9.36
CA GLU A 464 -6.87 11.45 -9.21
C GLU A 464 -7.21 11.00 -7.79
N TYR A 465 -6.77 11.78 -6.80
CA TYR A 465 -6.96 11.49 -5.38
C TYR A 465 -7.87 12.51 -4.73
N ARG A 466 -8.73 12.06 -3.81
CA ARG A 466 -9.76 12.91 -3.19
C ARG A 466 -9.17 13.99 -2.29
N HIS A 467 -8.10 13.70 -1.57
CA HIS A 467 -7.48 14.58 -0.58
C HIS A 467 -6.13 15.14 -1.04
N GLU A 468 -5.67 14.82 -2.25
CA GLU A 468 -4.55 15.52 -2.86
C GLU A 468 -4.95 16.97 -3.10
N VAL A 469 -4.26 17.91 -2.49
CA VAL A 469 -4.52 19.34 -2.63
C VAL A 469 -3.80 19.88 -3.84
N SER A 470 -2.52 19.53 -3.98
CA SER A 470 -1.67 19.98 -5.08
C SER A 470 -0.43 19.11 -5.21
N GLU A 471 0.13 19.07 -6.42
CA GLU A 471 1.32 18.31 -6.80
C GLU A 471 2.25 19.15 -7.69
N ILE A 472 3.57 18.95 -7.56
CA ILE A 472 4.58 19.55 -8.44
C ILE A 472 4.91 18.60 -9.60
N ASN A 473 4.70 19.08 -10.82
CA ASN A 473 5.23 18.51 -12.04
C ASN A 473 6.56 19.21 -12.38
N GLY A 474 7.68 18.48 -12.38
CA GLY A 474 9.00 19.03 -12.70
C GLY A 474 9.76 19.65 -11.52
N GLU A 475 10.76 20.48 -11.79
CA GLU A 475 11.60 21.06 -10.74
C GLU A 475 11.00 22.35 -10.17
N GLY A 476 10.89 22.48 -8.85
CA GLY A 476 10.22 23.62 -8.24
C GLY A 476 9.99 23.56 -6.73
N MET A 477 9.28 24.55 -6.21
CA MET A 477 8.80 24.61 -4.83
C MET A 477 7.28 24.86 -4.79
N LEU A 478 6.54 23.95 -4.14
CA LEU A 478 5.11 24.10 -3.86
C LEU A 478 4.94 24.80 -2.51
N ILE A 479 4.28 25.94 -2.51
CA ILE A 479 4.04 26.78 -1.33
C ILE A 479 2.54 26.82 -1.04
N ALA A 480 2.16 26.63 0.22
CA ALA A 480 0.79 26.77 0.67
C ALA A 480 0.73 27.25 2.13
N GLU A 481 -0.42 27.81 2.53
CA GLU A 481 -0.73 28.18 3.91
C GLU A 481 -1.75 27.22 4.53
N PHE A 482 -1.44 26.73 5.72
CA PHE A 482 -2.18 25.69 6.42
C PHE A 482 -2.76 26.21 7.73
N ASN A 483 -4.04 25.98 7.97
CA ASN A 483 -4.69 26.28 9.23
C ASN A 483 -4.50 25.10 10.19
N ILE A 484 -3.64 25.25 11.19
CA ILE A 484 -3.33 24.16 12.12
C ILE A 484 -4.36 24.03 13.26
N VAL A 485 -5.24 25.03 13.41
CA VAL A 485 -6.36 24.98 14.36
C VAL A 485 -7.56 24.25 13.74
N ASN A 486 -7.83 24.51 12.46
CA ASN A 486 -8.93 23.89 11.72
C ASN A 486 -8.37 23.05 10.57
N LYS A 487 -8.18 21.75 10.84
CA LYS A 487 -7.58 20.80 9.89
C LYS A 487 -8.61 19.93 9.16
N SER A 488 -9.87 20.06 9.53
CA SER A 488 -11.00 19.38 8.91
C SER A 488 -12.10 20.38 8.56
N VAL A 489 -12.88 20.05 7.54
CA VAL A 489 -14.07 20.81 7.16
C VAL A 489 -15.25 20.27 7.97
N SER A 490 -15.85 21.11 8.82
CA SER A 490 -17.08 20.75 9.51
C SER A 490 -18.23 20.66 8.51
N VAL A 491 -19.10 19.66 8.62
CA VAL A 491 -20.35 19.60 7.85
C VAL A 491 -21.51 20.03 8.75
N PRO A 492 -22.28 21.09 8.41
CA PRO A 492 -22.17 21.92 7.21
C PRO A 492 -20.98 22.90 7.23
N THR A 493 -20.38 23.13 6.06
CA THR A 493 -19.23 24.04 5.90
C THR A 493 -19.69 25.49 6.03
N PRO A 494 -19.20 26.26 7.03
CA PRO A 494 -19.42 27.70 7.04
C PRO A 494 -18.79 28.33 5.79
N VAL A 495 -19.41 29.37 5.25
CA VAL A 495 -19.05 30.04 3.97
C VAL A 495 -17.58 30.52 3.89
N GLU A 496 -16.84 30.54 5.00
CA GLU A 496 -15.44 30.98 5.05
C GLU A 496 -14.58 30.10 5.99
N TYR A 497 -14.41 28.82 5.67
CA TYR A 497 -13.61 27.91 6.50
C TYR A 497 -12.46 27.20 5.75
N PRO A 498 -11.51 27.94 5.12
CA PRO A 498 -10.39 27.31 4.46
C PRO A 498 -9.46 26.64 5.48
N THR A 499 -9.14 25.39 5.21
CA THR A 499 -8.09 24.62 5.88
C THR A 499 -6.73 24.91 5.24
N ILE A 500 -6.71 25.12 3.90
CA ILE A 500 -5.52 25.42 3.11
C ILE A 500 -5.84 26.57 2.15
N LYS A 501 -4.89 27.47 1.92
CA LYS A 501 -5.02 28.59 0.96
C LYS A 501 -3.67 28.98 0.35
N ASN A 502 -3.69 29.91 -0.60
CA ASN A 502 -2.49 30.50 -1.23
C ASN A 502 -1.54 29.44 -1.82
N VAL A 503 -2.10 28.40 -2.44
CA VAL A 503 -1.34 27.33 -3.09
C VAL A 503 -0.70 27.88 -4.36
N LYS A 504 0.61 27.71 -4.52
CA LYS A 504 1.33 28.11 -5.74
C LYS A 504 2.61 27.28 -5.95
N VAL A 505 3.07 27.20 -7.18
CA VAL A 505 4.35 26.59 -7.56
C VAL A 505 5.33 27.68 -8.01
N VAL A 506 6.55 27.64 -7.49
CA VAL A 506 7.69 28.45 -7.93
C VAL A 506 8.68 27.54 -8.64
N ASN A 507 8.86 27.73 -9.94
CA ASN A 507 9.83 26.93 -10.71
C ASN A 507 11.27 27.35 -10.36
N LEU A 508 12.18 26.37 -10.35
CA LEU A 508 13.61 26.54 -10.11
C LEU A 508 14.41 26.58 -11.42
#